data_AF-A0A260BHG0-F1
#
_entry.id   AF-A0A260BHG0-F1
#
_cell.length_a   1.000
_cell.length_b   1.000
_cell.length_c   1.000
_cell.angle_alpha   90.00
_cell.angle_beta   90.00
_cell.angle_gamma   90.00
#
_symmetry.space_group_name_H-M   'P 1'
#
loop_
_entity.id
_entity.type
_entity.pdbx_description
1 polymer ?
#
loop_
_entity_poly.entity_id
_entity_poly.type
_entity_poly.pdbx_seq_one_letter_code
_entity_poly.pdbx_strand_id
1 'polypeptide(L)'
;MSENESVDVAAIPDRVLDDLAEVLIDGLDQLLDRLTDRAFDAPTPGSAVWELEWSDRESAIGQARAFERNWCGEQVPASGWWPPLPLHHC
;
A
#
# COMPACT_ATOMS: atom_id res chain seq x y z
N MET A 1 -16.45 -31.92 -8.50
CA MET A 1 -16.49 -32.18 -7.04
C MET A 1 -15.46 -31.27 -6.40
N SER A 2 -15.83 -30.01 -6.17
CA SER A 2 -15.17 -29.13 -5.22
C SER A 2 -16.30 -28.54 -4.42
N GLU A 3 -16.55 -29.14 -3.26
CA GLU A 3 -17.36 -28.54 -2.21
C GLU A 3 -16.70 -27.20 -1.88
N ASN A 4 -17.32 -26.10 -2.33
CA ASN A 4 -17.14 -24.87 -1.60
C ASN A 4 -17.86 -25.14 -0.27
N GLU A 5 -17.08 -25.36 0.78
CA GLU A 5 -17.61 -25.33 2.13
C GLU A 5 -18.16 -23.91 2.29
N SER A 6 -19.48 -23.80 2.16
CA SER A 6 -20.17 -22.56 2.46
C SER A 6 -19.85 -22.30 3.92
N VAL A 7 -18.90 -21.39 4.16
CA VAL A 7 -18.73 -20.78 5.46
C VAL A 7 -20.12 -20.27 5.78
N ASP A 8 -20.80 -20.98 6.68
CA ASP A 8 -22.06 -20.53 7.24
C ASP A 8 -21.68 -19.24 7.94
N VAL A 9 -21.89 -18.12 7.23
CA VAL A 9 -21.76 -16.77 7.75
C VAL A 9 -22.91 -16.63 8.74
N ALA A 10 -22.79 -17.37 9.85
CA ALA A 10 -23.67 -17.30 10.98
C ALA A 10 -23.63 -15.84 11.43
N ALA A 11 -24.68 -15.12 11.04
CA ALA A 11 -24.98 -13.73 11.33
C ALA A 11 -23.83 -12.96 11.99
N ILE A 12 -22.88 -12.48 11.18
CA ILE A 12 -21.83 -11.58 11.67
C ILE A 12 -22.55 -10.40 12.34
N PRO A 13 -22.37 -10.18 13.65
CA PRO A 13 -23.07 -9.12 14.34
C PRO A 13 -22.70 -7.75 13.76
N ASP A 14 -23.67 -6.87 13.55
CA ASP A 14 -23.45 -5.55 12.93
C ASP A 14 -22.31 -4.76 13.61
N ARG A 15 -22.18 -4.86 14.94
CA ARG A 15 -21.07 -4.27 15.71
C ARG A 15 -19.67 -4.65 15.20
N VAL A 16 -19.49 -5.87 14.68
CA VAL A 16 -18.20 -6.34 14.14
C VAL A 16 -17.94 -5.74 12.76
N LEU A 17 -19.00 -5.47 11.99
CA LEU A 17 -18.90 -4.75 10.72
C LEU A 17 -18.59 -3.27 10.96
N ASP A 18 -19.18 -2.68 12.00
CA ASP A 18 -18.87 -1.31 12.43
C ASP A 18 -17.40 -1.21 12.88
N ASP A 19 -16.94 -2.11 13.74
CA ASP A 19 -15.53 -2.16 14.17
C ASP A 19 -14.57 -2.35 12.98
N LEU A 20 -14.93 -3.19 12.00
CA LEU A 20 -14.14 -3.37 10.79
C LEU A 20 -14.14 -2.11 9.91
N ALA A 21 -15.28 -1.43 9.79
CA ALA A 21 -15.39 -0.19 9.04
C ALA A 21 -14.48 0.89 9.64
N GLU A 22 -14.46 1.04 10.96
CA GLU A 22 -13.57 1.96 11.66
C GLU A 22 -12.09 1.64 11.41
N VAL A 23 -11.70 0.36 11.50
CA VAL A 23 -10.32 -0.05 11.18
C VAL A 23 -9.94 0.26 9.72
N LEU A 24 -10.88 0.10 8.78
CA LEU A 24 -10.65 0.45 7.38
C LEU A 24 -10.52 1.95 7.17
N ILE A 25 -11.31 2.75 7.89
CA ILE A 25 -11.23 4.22 7.86
C ILE A 25 -9.88 4.68 8.41
N ASP A 26 -9.47 4.20 9.59
CA ASP A 26 -8.17 4.51 10.18
C ASP A 26 -7.01 4.09 9.27
N GLY A 27 -7.14 2.94 8.59
CA GLY A 27 -6.17 2.47 7.62
C GLY A 27 -6.08 3.38 6.40
N LEU A 28 -7.22 3.85 5.89
CA LEU A 28 -7.28 4.78 4.77
C LEU A 28 -6.67 6.14 5.14
N ASP A 29 -7.00 6.68 6.31
CA ASP A 29 -6.44 7.95 6.79
C ASP A 29 -4.92 7.88 6.89
N GLN A 30 -4.37 6.80 7.47
CA GLN A 30 -2.91 6.60 7.51
C GLN A 30 -2.26 6.49 6.13
N LEU A 31 -2.95 5.88 5.15
CA LEU A 31 -2.46 5.81 3.78
C LEU A 31 -2.47 7.18 3.10
N LEU A 32 -3.51 7.99 3.35
CA LEU A 32 -3.63 9.34 2.83
C LEU A 32 -2.60 10.29 3.45
N ASP A 33 -2.32 10.19 4.75
CA ASP A 33 -1.26 10.96 5.40
C ASP A 33 0.11 10.64 4.79
N ARG A 34 0.44 9.35 4.65
CA ARG A 34 1.71 8.92 4.01
C ARG A 34 1.81 9.31 2.54
N LEU A 35 0.67 9.42 1.84
CA LEU A 35 0.64 9.93 0.47
C LEU A 35 0.89 11.44 0.46
N THR A 36 0.27 12.16 1.38
CA THR A 36 0.42 13.61 1.55
C THR A 36 1.86 13.98 1.87
N ASP A 37 2.49 13.30 2.82
CA ASP A 37 3.90 13.50 3.18
C ASP A 37 4.82 13.30 1.97
N ARG A 38 4.63 12.19 1.23
CA ARG A 38 5.40 11.93 0.00
C ARG A 38 5.17 12.96 -1.09
N ALA A 39 3.95 13.49 -1.22
CA ALA A 39 3.65 14.54 -2.17
C ALA A 39 4.32 15.87 -1.78
N PHE A 40 4.44 16.13 -0.47
CA PHE A 40 5.12 17.30 0.06
C PHE A 40 6.64 17.23 -0.15
N ASP A 41 7.22 16.04 -0.01
CA ASP A 41 8.65 15.79 -0.24
C ASP A 41 9.02 15.70 -1.75
N ALA A 42 8.03 15.65 -2.64
CA ALA A 42 8.27 15.52 -4.06
C ALA A 42 8.86 16.82 -4.66
N PRO A 43 9.80 16.71 -5.63
CA PRO A 43 10.30 17.87 -6.35
C PRO A 43 9.17 18.66 -7.01
N THR A 44 9.24 19.99 -6.92
CA THR A 44 8.23 20.87 -7.54
C THR A 44 8.16 20.61 -9.05
N PRO A 45 6.97 20.37 -9.63
CA PRO A 45 6.80 20.19 -11.06
C PRO A 45 7.42 21.33 -11.87
N GLY A 46 8.16 21.01 -12.94
CA GLY A 46 8.85 21.98 -13.79
C GLY A 46 10.15 22.56 -13.20
N SER A 47 10.57 22.11 -12.02
CA SER A 47 11.95 22.35 -11.56
C SER A 47 12.94 21.46 -12.31
N ALA A 48 14.19 21.89 -12.43
CA ALA A 48 15.24 21.10 -13.08
C ALA A 48 15.43 19.71 -12.43
N VAL A 49 15.24 19.62 -11.10
CA VAL A 49 15.29 18.34 -10.36
C VAL A 49 14.11 17.45 -10.77
N TRP A 50 12.90 18.00 -10.86
CA TRP A 50 11.73 17.27 -11.34
C TRP A 50 11.90 16.77 -12.77
N GLU A 51 12.41 17.61 -13.69
CA GLU A 51 12.62 17.24 -15.09
C GLU A 51 13.64 16.11 -15.24
N LEU A 52 14.75 16.17 -14.49
CA LEU A 52 15.76 15.11 -14.47
C LEU A 52 15.18 13.79 -13.94
N GLU A 53 14.52 13.82 -12.78
CA GLU A 53 13.89 12.62 -12.21
C GLU A 53 12.79 12.04 -13.12
N TRP A 54 12.00 12.90 -13.75
CA TRP A 54 10.94 12.48 -14.66
C TRP A 54 11.48 11.85 -15.94
N SER A 55 12.56 12.41 -16.50
CA SER A 55 13.23 11.85 -17.67
C SER A 55 13.84 10.47 -17.41
N ASP A 56 14.36 10.24 -16.20
CA ASP A 56 14.99 8.98 -15.82
C ASP A 56 13.98 7.91 -15.35
N ARG A 57 12.69 8.26 -15.23
CA ARG A 57 11.66 7.41 -14.62
C ARG A 57 11.52 6.03 -15.28
N GLU A 58 11.62 5.98 -16.60
CA GLU A 58 11.48 4.74 -17.36
C GLU A 58 12.78 3.95 -17.47
N SER A 59 13.92 4.52 -17.04
CA SER A 59 15.19 3.80 -16.98
C SER A 59 15.13 2.68 -15.93
N ALA A 60 16.01 1.69 -16.04
CA ALA A 60 16.12 0.63 -15.04
C ALA A 60 16.37 1.19 -13.62
N ILE A 61 17.12 2.29 -13.51
CA ILE A 61 17.38 2.98 -12.25
C ILE A 61 16.12 3.70 -11.74
N GLY A 62 15.37 4.36 -12.62
CA GLY A 62 14.10 5.00 -12.29
C GLY A 62 13.04 4.00 -11.84
N GLN A 63 12.96 2.85 -12.50
CA GLN A 63 12.08 1.74 -12.14
C GLN A 63 12.48 1.10 -10.81
N ALA A 64 13.78 0.88 -10.56
CA ALA A 64 14.26 0.36 -9.27
C ALA A 64 13.95 1.33 -8.13
N ARG A 65 14.18 2.64 -8.31
CA ARG A 65 13.81 3.67 -7.31
C ARG A 65 12.31 3.82 -7.13
N ALA A 66 11.50 3.61 -8.17
CA ALA A 66 10.05 3.60 -8.07
C ALA A 66 9.56 2.36 -7.33
N PHE A 67 10.19 1.21 -7.57
CA PHE A 67 9.96 -0.01 -6.82
C PHE A 67 10.32 0.20 -5.36
N GLU A 68 11.50 0.74 -5.02
CA GLU A 68 11.90 1.08 -3.65
C GLU A 68 10.94 2.08 -2.97
N ARG A 69 10.47 3.11 -3.69
CA ARG A 69 9.50 4.08 -3.16
C ARG A 69 8.10 3.50 -2.93
N ASN A 70 7.71 2.52 -3.73
CA ASN A 70 6.43 1.82 -3.60
C ASN A 70 6.52 0.62 -2.66
N TRP A 71 7.72 0.05 -2.51
CA TRP A 71 8.04 -1.04 -1.62
C TRP A 71 8.21 -0.48 -0.21
N CYS A 72 7.13 -0.48 0.54
CA CYS A 72 7.18 -0.37 1.99
C CYS A 72 7.69 -1.69 2.59
N GLY A 73 8.98 -1.99 2.38
CA GLY A 73 9.69 -2.88 3.27
C GLY A 73 9.95 -2.13 4.57
N GLU A 74 9.27 -2.55 5.65
CA GLU A 74 9.53 -2.17 7.06
C GLU A 74 8.85 -0.86 7.52
N GLN A 75 7.85 -0.83 8.41
CA GLN A 75 7.46 -1.73 9.49
C GLN A 75 5.96 -2.04 9.39
N VAL A 76 5.63 -3.30 9.10
CA VAL A 76 4.28 -3.82 9.34
C VAL A 76 4.22 -4.15 10.83
N PRO A 77 3.40 -3.48 11.66
CA PRO A 77 3.17 -3.97 13.01
C PRO A 77 2.65 -5.40 12.91
N ALA A 78 3.12 -6.27 13.81
CA ALA A 78 2.85 -7.71 13.84
C ALA A 78 1.35 -8.11 13.94
N SER A 79 0.42 -7.20 13.71
CA SER A 79 -0.98 -7.45 13.42
C SER A 79 -1.13 -8.07 12.02
N GLY A 80 -0.99 -9.39 11.98
CA GLY A 80 -0.94 -10.23 10.78
C GLY A 80 -2.23 -10.27 9.97
N TRP A 81 -2.50 -9.22 9.20
CA TRP A 81 -3.64 -9.14 8.27
C TRP A 81 -3.25 -8.94 6.81
N TRP A 82 -1.95 -8.93 6.47
CA TRP A 82 -1.49 -8.90 5.08
C TRP A 82 -0.86 -10.24 4.67
N PRO A 83 -1.28 -10.84 3.55
CA PRO A 83 -0.62 -12.05 3.04
C PRO A 83 0.80 -11.70 2.57
N PRO A 84 1.82 -12.48 2.93
CA PRO A 84 3.16 -12.31 2.36
C PRO A 84 3.11 -12.68 0.88
N LEU A 85 3.32 -11.70 -0.01
CA LEU A 85 3.48 -11.94 -1.43
C LEU A 85 4.84 -12.61 -1.70
N PRO A 86 4.94 -13.48 -2.72
CA PRO A 86 6.13 -14.28 -2.95
C PRO A 86 7.32 -13.40 -3.33
N LEU A 87 8.44 -13.64 -2.65
CA LEU A 87 9.76 -13.07 -2.95
C LEU A 87 10.18 -13.52 -4.35
N HIS A 88 9.90 -12.72 -5.38
CA HIS A 88 10.60 -12.87 -6.64
C HIS A 88 11.99 -12.23 -6.48
N HIS A 89 12.98 -13.11 -6.43
CA HIS A 89 14.39 -12.79 -6.31
C HIS A 89 14.87 -12.14 -7.62
N CYS A 90 15.39 -10.91 -7.50
CA CYS A 90 16.16 -10.13 -8.48
C CYS A 90 15.45 -9.66 -9.77
#